data_AF-A0A3D3CXE5-F1
#
_entry.id   AF-A0A3D3CXE5-F1
#
_cell.length_a   1.000
_cell.length_b   1.000
_cell.length_c   1.000
_cell.angle_alpha   90.00
_cell.angle_beta   90.00
_cell.angle_gamma   90.00
#
_symmetry.space_group_name_H-M   'P 1'
#
loop_
_entity.id
_entity.type
_entity.pdbx_description
1 polymer ?
#
loop_
_entity_poly.entity_id
_entity_poly.type
_entity_poly.pdbx_seq_one_letter_code
_entity_poly.pdbx_strand_id
1 'polypeptide(L)' 'MEDRRLHIVCHDVPYPPDYGGVFDLYYKIRTLHEEGIKMHLHCFTSGREEQPIL' A
#
# COMPACT_ATOMS: atom_id res chain seq x y z
N MET A 1 10.70 -14.50 19.29
CA MET A 1 9.37 -14.41 18.66
C MET A 1 9.58 -13.84 17.28
N GLU A 2 9.09 -14.49 16.22
CA GLU A 2 9.27 -13.99 14.84
C GLU A 2 8.61 -12.63 14.64
N ASP A 3 9.27 -11.75 13.88
CA ASP A 3 8.76 -10.43 13.49
C ASP A 3 7.62 -10.60 12.48
N ARG A 4 6.39 -10.72 12.99
CA ARG A 4 5.19 -10.84 12.16
C ARG A 4 4.80 -9.47 11.61
N ARG A 5 4.94 -9.31 10.30
CA ARG A 5 4.49 -8.12 9.54
C ARG A 5 3.44 -8.50 8.53
N LEU A 6 2.52 -7.59 8.25
CA LEU A 6 1.54 -7.78 7.18
C LEU A 6 2.20 -7.52 5.82
N HIS A 7 2.06 -8.44 4.88
CA HIS A 7 2.51 -8.24 3.50
C HIS A 7 1.28 -8.00 2.63
N ILE A 8 1.27 -6.88 1.89
CA ILE A 8 0.19 -6.54 0.96
C ILE A 8 0.79 -6.49 -0.44
N VAL A 9 0.20 -7.24 -1.38
CA VAL A 9 0.61 -7.25 -2.78
C VAL A 9 -0.37 -6.41 -3.58
N CYS A 10 0.16 -5.41 -4.30
CA CYS A 10 -0.59 -4.41 -5.04
C CYS A 10 -0.25 -4.53 -6.53
N HIS A 11 -1.27 -4.63 -7.39
CA HIS A 11 -1.07 -4.71 -8.84
C HIS A 11 -0.48 -3.41 -9.45
N ASP A 12 -0.71 -2.28 -8.80
CA ASP A 12 -0.15 -0.97 -9.12
C ASP A 12 0.15 -0.21 -7.82
N VAL A 13 0.87 0.90 -7.92
CA VAL A 13 1.11 1.80 -6.79
C VAL A 13 -0.22 2.47 -6.36
N PRO A 14 -0.69 2.28 -5.12
CA PRO A 14 -2.02 2.73 -4.71
C PRO A 14 -2.14 4.25 -4.51
N TYR A 15 -1.02 4.98 -4.49
CA TYR A 15 -0.99 6.43 -4.41
C TYR A 15 -0.59 7.05 -5.75
N PRO A 16 -1.16 8.22 -6.13
CA PRO A 16 -2.36 8.83 -5.53
C PRO A 16 -3.63 8.00 -5.77
N PRO A 17 -4.64 8.06 -4.88
CA PRO A 17 -5.93 7.39 -5.09
C PRO A 17 -6.81 8.19 -6.08
N ASP A 18 -6.43 8.21 -7.35
CA ASP A 18 -7.02 9.04 -8.42
C ASP A 18 -7.87 8.25 -9.43
N TYR A 19 -7.95 6.92 -9.31
CA TYR A 19 -8.86 6.07 -10.08
C TYR A 19 -9.43 4.93 -9.23
N GLY A 20 -10.62 4.44 -9.61
CA GLY A 20 -11.39 3.51 -8.79
C GLY A 20 -10.68 2.22 -8.38
N GLY A 21 -9.71 1.74 -9.18
CA GLY A 21 -8.99 0.48 -8.91
C GLY A 21 -8.05 0.51 -7.71
N VAL A 22 -7.67 1.68 -7.20
CA VAL A 22 -6.76 1.83 -6.05
C VAL A 22 -7.42 2.39 -4.80
N PHE A 23 -8.68 2.86 -4.89
CA PHE A 23 -9.36 3.53 -3.78
C PHE A 23 -9.45 2.66 -2.52
N ASP A 24 -10.04 1.46 -2.63
CA ASP A 24 -10.18 0.56 -1.48
C ASP A 24 -8.81 0.18 -0.89
N LEU A 25 -7.84 -0.11 -1.75
CA LEU A 25 -6.51 -0.51 -1.35
C LEU A 25 -5.77 0.61 -0.59
N TYR A 26 -5.79 1.85 -1.12
CA TYR A 26 -5.17 3.00 -0.50
C TYR A 26 -5.74 3.28 0.89
N TYR A 27 -7.07 3.35 1.02
CA TYR A 27 -7.69 3.66 2.31
C TYR A 27 -7.54 2.53 3.33
N LYS A 28 -7.53 1.27 2.89
CA LYS A 28 -7.23 0.12 3.75
C LYS A 28 -5.81 0.19 4.29
N ILE A 29 -4.82 0.46 3.44
CA ILE A 29 -3.42 0.63 3.85
C ILE A 29 -3.30 1.78 4.85
N ARG A 30 -3.95 2.93 4.57
CA ARG A 30 -3.93 4.09 5.46
C ARG A 30 -4.46 3.76 6.85
N THR A 31 -5.62 3.12 6.94
CA THR A 31 -6.22 2.72 8.23
C THR A 31 -5.35 1.70 8.97
N LEU A 32 -4.81 0.70 8.28
CA LEU A 32 -3.90 -0.27 8.92
C LEU A 32 -2.64 0.41 9.49
N HIS A 33 -2.12 1.43 8.79
CA HIS A 33 -0.97 2.20 9.24
C HIS A 33 -1.33 3.09 10.44
N GLU A 34 -2.50 3.74 10.43
CA GLU A 34 -3.04 4.54 11.54
C GLU A 34 -3.21 3.69 12.82
N GLU A 35 -3.59 2.41 12.68
CA GLU A 35 -3.69 1.44 13.79
C GLU A 35 -2.32 0.86 14.24
N GLY A 36 -1.20 1.33 13.68
CA GLY A 36 0.14 0.93 14.07
C GLY A 36 0.58 -0.45 13.58
N ILE A 37 -0.11 -1.02 12.58
CA ILE A 37 0.23 -2.33 12.03
C ILE A 37 1.49 -2.21 11.18
N LYS A 38 2.53 -2.95 11.56
CA LYS A 38 3.75 -3.06 10.76
C LYS A 38 3.48 -3.84 9.48
N MET A 39 3.77 -3.22 8.34
CA MET A 39 3.49 -3.81 7.03
C MET A 39 4.64 -3.58 6.03
N HIS A 40 4.64 -4.38 4.97
CA HIS A 40 5.46 -4.21 3.77
C HIS A 40 4.55 -4.25 2.54
N LEU A 41 4.65 -3.23 1.68
CA LEU A 41 3.87 -3.12 0.46
C LEU A 41 4.71 -3.60 -0.72
N HIS A 42 4.19 -4.57 -1.47
CA HIS A 42 4.81 -5.08 -2.70
C HIS A 42 4.00 -4.53 -3.87
N CYS A 43 4.47 -3.44 -4.49
CA CYS A 43 3.77 -2.79 -5.60
C CYS A 43 4.46 -3.10 -6.91
N PHE A 44 3.72 -3.57 -7.91
CA PHE A 44 4.20 -3.55 -9.29
C PHE A 44 4.11 -2.13 -9.85
N THR A 45 5.08 -1.74 -10.67
CA THR A 45 5.21 -0.36 -11.19
C THR A 45 4.99 -0.25 -12.70
N SER A 46 4.36 -1.25 -13.31
CA SER A 46 4.12 -1.30 -14.75
C SER A 46 3.14 -0.22 -15.23
N GLY A 47 2.14 0.15 -14.40
CA GLY A 47 1.18 1.20 -14.71
C GLY A 47 1.43 2.51 -13.98
N ARG A 48 2.17 2.48 -12.86
CA ARG A 48 2.40 3.65 -11.99
C ARG A 48 3.79 3.60 -11.36
N GLU A 49 4.48 4.72 -11.36
CA GLU A 49 5.82 4.82 -10.76
C GLU A 49 5.78 4.80 -9.22
N GLU A 50 6.89 4.36 -8.64
CA GLU A 50 7.12 4.47 -7.21
C GLU A 50 6.99 5.93 -6.75
N GLN A 51 6.34 6.13 -5.62
CA GLN A 51 6.03 7.46 -5.12
C GLN A 51 7.08 7.87 -4.09
N PRO A 52 7.57 9.13 -4.13
CA PRO A 52 8.48 9.61 -3.10
C PRO A 52 7.81 9.50 -1.74
N ILE A 53 8.59 9.11 -0.73
CA ILE A 53 8.16 9.17 0.67
C ILE A 53 7.86 10.63 0.99
N LEU A 54 6.61 10.91 1.35
CA LEU A 54 6.16 12.20 1.88
C LEU A 54 6.54 12.34 3.35
#